data_AF-A0A8H3UD92-F1
#
_entry.id   AF-A0A8H3UD92-F1
#
_cell.length_a   1.000
_cell.length_b   1.000
_cell.length_c   1.000
_cell.angle_alpha   90.00
_cell.angle_beta   90.00
_cell.angle_gamma   90.00
#
_symmetry.space_group_name_H-M   'P 1'
#
loop_
_entity.id
_entity.type
_entity.pdbx_description
1 polymer ?
#
loop_
_entity_poly.entity_id
_entity_poly.type
_entity_poly.pdbx_seq_one_letter_code
_entity_poly.pdbx_strand_id
1 'polypeptide(L)'
;MSTEALPKRPANSGAQFCPPQHHSPEGPTDPVNTKLPPNFTVLVAGGSRGIGLGIAQSYALANVTNLIISSRTLSTCEDAARSIVKLNPRVKILCQECDVTSDQQVQDLVEAVRKGFGRLDVLVINAGSSTALTEVREGGLKDWPRGMIEGPSNELERLWKINVNAAFLLQHYFLPLLEETRDVLIDSPSLCGGFLVWLTKEKRQWLSGRYLDARWDIPTLLSKKEEITSKDLLKLRMALD
;
A
#
# COMPACT_ATOMS: atom_id res chain seq x y z
N MET A 1 2.23 -12.81 28.98
CA MET A 1 2.31 -11.36 29.29
C MET A 1 0.88 -10.88 29.46
N SER A 2 0.59 -10.23 30.58
CA SER A 2 -0.77 -9.76 30.93
C SER A 2 -1.31 -8.85 29.84
N THR A 3 -2.53 -9.12 29.39
CA THR A 3 -3.31 -8.23 28.53
C THR A 3 -3.79 -7.05 29.36
N GLU A 4 -2.89 -6.13 29.72
CA GLU A 4 -3.31 -4.82 30.20
C GLU A 4 -3.99 -4.10 29.03
N ALA A 5 -5.25 -3.73 29.24
CA ALA A 5 -6.02 -2.99 28.26
C ALA A 5 -5.29 -1.68 27.94
N LEU A 6 -5.06 -1.43 26.65
CA LEU A 6 -4.46 -0.18 26.18
C LEU A 6 -5.19 1.03 26.81
N PRO A 7 -4.47 2.06 27.26
CA PRO A 7 -5.08 3.22 27.88
C PRO A 7 -6.11 3.87 26.94
N LYS A 8 -7.29 4.22 27.49
CA LYS A 8 -8.35 4.89 26.73
C LYS A 8 -7.81 6.21 26.14
N ARG A 9 -7.92 6.36 24.82
CA ARG A 9 -7.49 7.58 24.11
C ARG A 9 -8.28 8.81 24.61
N PRO A 10 -7.66 10.01 24.69
CA PRO A 10 -8.35 11.24 25.07
C PRO A 10 -9.60 11.52 24.22
N ALA A 11 -10.62 12.15 24.83
CA ALA A 11 -11.91 12.42 24.19
C ALA A 11 -11.80 13.25 22.89
N ASN A 12 -10.76 14.08 22.80
CA ASN A 12 -10.47 15.01 21.72
C ASN A 12 -9.35 14.53 20.78
N SER A 13 -8.89 13.28 20.89
CA SER A 13 -7.71 12.77 20.16
C SER A 13 -7.87 12.59 18.64
N GLY A 14 -8.97 13.07 18.04
CA GLY A 14 -9.34 12.80 16.64
C GLY A 14 -9.73 11.34 16.38
N ALA A 15 -9.17 10.38 17.14
CA ALA A 15 -9.51 8.96 17.10
C ALA A 15 -10.94 8.66 17.59
N GLN A 16 -11.59 9.59 18.30
CA GLN A 16 -13.00 9.49 18.70
C GLN A 16 -13.95 10.26 17.76
N PHE A 17 -13.41 11.01 16.78
CA PHE A 17 -14.21 11.76 15.81
C PHE A 17 -15.05 10.83 14.92
N CYS A 18 -14.54 9.62 14.68
CA CYS A 18 -15.26 8.54 14.02
C CYS A 18 -15.45 7.39 15.03
N PRO A 19 -16.68 6.96 15.32
CA PRO A 19 -16.90 5.76 16.14
C PRO A 19 -16.16 4.57 15.51
N PRO A 20 -15.47 3.71 16.27
CA PRO A 20 -14.91 2.48 15.74
C PRO A 20 -16.04 1.65 15.12
N GLN A 21 -16.05 1.52 13.78
CA GLN A 21 -17.04 0.68 13.09
C GLN A 21 -16.63 -0.80 13.06
N HIS A 22 -15.40 -1.11 13.44
CA HIS A 22 -14.84 -2.46 13.43
C HIS A 22 -14.14 -2.77 14.76
N HIS A 23 -14.46 -3.91 15.34
CA HIS A 23 -13.92 -4.38 16.63
C HIS A 23 -12.86 -5.48 16.48
N SER A 24 -12.66 -5.98 15.26
CA SER A 24 -11.62 -6.95 14.92
C SER A 24 -11.24 -6.76 13.44
N PRO A 25 -9.94 -6.85 13.08
CA PRO A 25 -9.57 -6.97 11.67
C PRO A 25 -10.04 -8.34 11.18
N GLU A 26 -10.95 -8.39 10.20
CA GLU A 26 -11.26 -9.67 9.57
C GLU A 26 -10.17 -10.04 8.55
N GLY A 27 -10.27 -11.27 8.05
CA GLY A 27 -9.25 -11.89 7.22
C GLY A 27 -8.89 -11.06 5.96
N PRO A 28 -7.66 -11.23 5.45
CA PRO A 28 -7.19 -10.54 4.25
C PRO A 28 -8.03 -10.87 3.02
N THR A 29 -8.22 -9.90 2.11
CA THR A 29 -8.70 -10.16 0.74
C THR A 29 -7.94 -11.34 0.17
N ASP A 30 -8.63 -12.39 -0.27
CA ASP A 30 -7.97 -13.63 -0.67
C ASP A 30 -7.23 -13.44 -2.01
N PRO A 31 -5.87 -13.38 -2.00
CA PRO A 31 -5.10 -13.11 -3.20
C PRO A 31 -5.23 -14.21 -4.25
N VAL A 32 -5.59 -15.45 -3.88
CA VAL A 32 -5.65 -16.59 -4.83
C VAL A 32 -6.77 -16.43 -5.86
N ASN A 33 -7.76 -15.60 -5.57
CA ASN A 33 -8.88 -15.30 -6.47
C ASN A 33 -8.56 -14.20 -7.49
N THR A 34 -7.38 -13.58 -7.39
CA THR A 34 -6.94 -12.52 -8.30
C THR A 34 -6.34 -13.12 -9.57
N LYS A 35 -6.71 -12.59 -10.74
CA LYS A 35 -6.13 -12.94 -12.03
C LYS A 35 -5.21 -11.83 -12.51
N LEU A 36 -3.90 -12.03 -12.39
CA LEU A 36 -2.91 -11.10 -12.91
C LEU A 36 -2.65 -11.35 -14.41
N PRO A 37 -2.32 -10.30 -15.19
CA PRO A 37 -1.86 -10.44 -16.56
C PRO A 37 -0.62 -11.36 -16.67
N PRO A 38 -0.34 -11.93 -17.85
CA PRO A 38 0.92 -12.64 -18.08
C PRO A 38 2.12 -11.69 -17.94
N ASN A 39 3.26 -12.20 -17.49
CA ASN A 39 4.51 -11.45 -17.30
C ASN A 39 4.43 -10.28 -16.30
N PHE A 40 3.39 -10.26 -15.45
CA PHE A 40 3.19 -9.19 -14.48
C PHE A 40 4.35 -9.12 -13.47
N THR A 41 4.92 -7.93 -13.35
CA THR A 41 6.16 -7.64 -12.62
C THR A 41 5.93 -6.58 -11.57
N VAL A 42 6.19 -6.91 -10.31
CA VAL A 42 5.89 -6.05 -9.17
C VAL A 42 7.14 -5.79 -8.35
N LEU A 43 7.44 -4.52 -8.07
CA LEU A 43 8.48 -4.11 -7.14
C LEU A 43 7.84 -3.70 -5.82
N VAL A 44 8.31 -4.30 -4.72
CA VAL A 44 7.98 -3.86 -3.36
C VAL A 44 9.20 -3.21 -2.73
N ALA A 45 9.26 -1.88 -2.77
CA ALA A 45 10.25 -1.10 -2.05
C ALA A 45 9.91 -1.12 -0.56
N GLY A 46 10.84 -1.62 0.27
CA GLY A 46 10.56 -1.97 1.67
C GLY A 46 9.84 -3.31 1.81
N GLY A 47 10.07 -4.27 0.91
CA GLY A 47 9.36 -5.55 0.85
C GLY A 47 9.90 -6.66 1.75
N SER A 48 10.98 -6.45 2.49
CA SER A 48 11.66 -7.53 3.23
C SER A 48 10.97 -7.96 4.53
N ARG A 49 10.12 -7.10 5.14
CA ARG A 49 9.47 -7.35 6.44
C ARG A 49 8.10 -6.66 6.53
N GLY A 50 7.35 -7.00 7.58
CA GLY A 50 6.12 -6.29 7.96
C GLY A 50 5.07 -6.27 6.84
N ILE A 51 4.43 -5.10 6.67
CA ILE A 51 3.39 -4.89 5.65
C ILE A 51 3.92 -5.17 4.24
N GLY A 52 5.15 -4.73 3.93
CA GLY A 52 5.76 -4.95 2.61
C GLY A 52 5.94 -6.43 2.28
N LEU A 53 6.38 -7.23 3.25
CA LEU A 53 6.47 -8.69 3.07
C LEU A 53 5.09 -9.31 2.86
N GLY A 54 4.08 -8.88 3.63
CA GLY A 54 2.69 -9.33 3.44
C GLY A 54 2.17 -9.03 2.03
N ILE A 55 2.43 -7.81 1.52
CA ILE A 55 2.08 -7.43 0.15
C ILE A 55 2.78 -8.34 -0.87
N ALA A 56 4.08 -8.58 -0.71
CA ALA A 56 4.83 -9.44 -1.62
C ALA A 56 4.32 -10.90 -1.61
N GLN A 57 3.98 -11.44 -0.44
CA GLN A 57 3.37 -12.76 -0.28
C GLN A 57 1.99 -12.82 -0.94
N SER A 58 1.16 -11.79 -0.81
CA SER A 58 -0.13 -11.70 -1.50
C SER A 58 0.03 -11.72 -3.02
N TYR A 59 0.99 -10.98 -3.59
CA TYR A 59 1.25 -11.05 -5.03
C TYR A 59 1.72 -12.45 -5.47
N ALA A 60 2.52 -13.12 -4.64
CA ALA A 60 2.93 -14.50 -4.92
C ALA A 60 1.75 -15.48 -4.94
N LEU A 61 0.83 -15.37 -3.96
CA LEU A 61 -0.40 -16.16 -3.93
C LEU A 61 -1.33 -15.84 -5.11
N ALA A 62 -1.32 -14.60 -5.60
CA ALA A 62 -2.02 -14.16 -6.81
C ALA A 62 -1.33 -14.59 -8.13
N ASN A 63 -0.31 -15.46 -8.07
CA ASN A 63 0.43 -15.98 -9.22
C ASN A 63 1.13 -14.90 -10.07
N VAL A 64 1.68 -13.87 -9.42
CA VAL A 64 2.57 -12.91 -10.10
C VAL A 64 3.74 -13.62 -10.79
N THR A 65 4.18 -13.10 -11.93
CA THR A 65 5.29 -13.72 -12.68
C THR A 65 6.65 -13.34 -12.07
N ASN A 66 6.86 -12.05 -11.85
CA ASN A 66 8.13 -11.51 -11.36
C ASN A 66 7.90 -10.63 -10.11
N LEU A 67 8.71 -10.82 -9.08
CA LEU A 67 8.76 -9.96 -7.90
C LEU A 67 10.14 -9.36 -7.71
N ILE A 68 10.21 -8.08 -7.42
CA ILE A 68 11.41 -7.41 -6.94
C ILE A 68 11.20 -7.08 -5.46
N ILE A 69 12.07 -7.58 -4.59
CA ILE A 69 12.09 -7.26 -3.16
C ILE A 69 13.27 -6.35 -2.89
N SER A 70 12.96 -5.12 -2.50
CA SER A 70 13.96 -4.10 -2.24
C SER A 70 13.93 -3.64 -0.80
N SER A 71 15.09 -3.49 -0.17
CA SER A 71 15.26 -2.90 1.15
C SER A 71 16.72 -2.50 1.37
N ARG A 72 17.01 -1.83 2.49
CA ARG A 72 18.37 -1.40 2.85
C ARG A 72 19.33 -2.55 3.20
N THR A 73 18.85 -3.78 3.33
CA THR A 73 19.69 -4.91 3.76
C THR A 73 19.39 -6.12 2.90
N LEU A 74 20.32 -6.44 1.99
CA LEU A 74 20.14 -7.50 0.99
C LEU A 74 19.75 -8.84 1.60
N SER A 75 20.41 -9.26 2.69
CA SER A 75 20.13 -10.54 3.35
C SER A 75 18.68 -10.68 3.81
N THR A 76 18.04 -9.57 4.22
CA THR A 76 16.62 -9.57 4.60
C THR A 76 15.69 -9.68 3.41
N CYS A 77 16.07 -9.16 2.24
CA CYS A 77 15.36 -9.40 0.99
C CYS A 77 15.44 -10.87 0.59
N GLU A 78 16.61 -11.50 0.75
CA GLU A 78 16.80 -12.92 0.46
C GLU A 78 16.00 -13.84 1.41
N ASP A 79 15.91 -13.50 2.70
CA ASP A 79 15.04 -14.20 3.65
C ASP A 79 13.57 -14.11 3.23
N ALA A 80 13.10 -12.92 2.85
CA ALA A 80 11.77 -12.71 2.33
C ALA A 80 11.53 -13.55 1.07
N ALA A 81 12.46 -13.53 0.11
CA ALA A 81 12.39 -14.31 -1.12
C ALA A 81 12.29 -15.83 -0.82
N ARG A 82 13.11 -16.35 0.11
CA ARG A 82 13.02 -17.75 0.56
C ARG A 82 11.63 -18.09 1.11
N SER A 83 11.00 -17.18 1.86
CA SER A 83 9.64 -17.38 2.38
C SER A 83 8.59 -17.37 1.26
N ILE A 84 8.75 -16.48 0.28
CA ILE A 84 7.83 -16.32 -0.85
C ILE A 84 7.89 -17.51 -1.80
N VAL A 85 9.09 -18.03 -2.10
CA VAL A 85 9.28 -19.22 -2.95
C VAL A 85 8.60 -20.46 -2.36
N LYS A 86 8.51 -20.57 -1.02
CA LYS A 86 7.74 -21.65 -0.36
C LYS A 86 6.24 -21.55 -0.63
N LEU A 87 5.71 -20.33 -0.79
CA LEU A 87 4.29 -20.10 -1.09
C LEU A 87 3.99 -20.33 -2.57
N ASN A 88 4.89 -19.86 -3.45
CA ASN A 88 4.76 -20.06 -4.90
C ASN A 88 6.14 -20.29 -5.52
N PRO A 89 6.52 -21.55 -5.83
CA PRO A 89 7.81 -21.86 -6.43
C PRO A 89 8.02 -21.34 -7.85
N ARG A 90 6.97 -20.85 -8.52
CA ARG A 90 7.02 -20.40 -9.91
C ARG A 90 7.41 -18.93 -10.06
N VAL A 91 7.32 -18.14 -8.99
CA VAL A 91 7.63 -16.71 -9.05
C VAL A 91 9.13 -16.49 -9.21
N LYS A 92 9.51 -15.63 -10.14
CA LYS A 92 10.90 -15.20 -10.29
C LYS A 92 11.14 -14.02 -9.35
N ILE A 93 12.14 -14.10 -8.49
CA ILE A 93 12.41 -13.05 -7.50
C ILE A 93 13.77 -12.43 -7.76
N LEU A 94 13.80 -11.09 -7.82
CA LEU A 94 15.02 -10.28 -7.77
C LEU A 94 15.11 -9.63 -6.38
N CYS A 95 16.17 -9.91 -5.63
CA CYS A 95 16.50 -9.18 -4.41
C CYS A 95 17.48 -8.07 -4.75
N GLN A 96 17.17 -6.83 -4.37
CA GLN A 96 18.04 -5.70 -4.61
C GLN A 96 18.19 -4.86 -3.35
N GLU A 97 19.42 -4.53 -2.99
CA GLU A 97 19.68 -3.56 -1.92
C GLU A 97 19.41 -2.14 -2.44
N CYS A 98 18.66 -1.37 -1.65
CA CYS A 98 18.43 0.05 -1.91
C CYS A 98 17.98 0.77 -0.64
N ASP A 99 18.72 1.82 -0.30
CA ASP A 99 18.21 2.94 0.49
C ASP A 99 17.40 3.87 -0.41
N VAL A 100 16.09 3.85 -0.23
CA VAL A 100 15.12 4.65 -1.00
C VAL A 100 15.29 6.16 -0.81
N THR A 101 16.12 6.60 0.13
CA THR A 101 16.49 8.00 0.34
C THR A 101 17.70 8.45 -0.48
N SER A 102 18.36 7.53 -1.20
CA SER A 102 19.53 7.80 -2.05
C SER A 102 19.15 7.78 -3.52
N ASP A 103 19.29 8.93 -4.20
CA ASP A 103 19.07 9.05 -5.64
C ASP A 103 19.83 7.99 -6.45
N GLN A 104 21.13 7.81 -6.17
CA GLN A 104 21.96 6.84 -6.89
C GLN A 104 21.45 5.41 -6.70
N GLN A 105 21.13 5.00 -5.47
CA GLN A 105 20.67 3.64 -5.23
C GLN A 105 19.27 3.37 -5.82
N VAL A 106 18.42 4.41 -5.91
CA VAL A 106 17.12 4.28 -6.60
C VAL A 106 17.32 4.15 -8.10
N GLN A 107 18.25 4.89 -8.71
CA GLN A 107 18.62 4.72 -10.12
C GLN A 107 19.22 3.33 -10.39
N ASP A 108 20.12 2.85 -9.52
CA ASP A 108 20.69 1.50 -9.62
C ASP A 108 19.60 0.43 -9.50
N LEU A 109 18.59 0.65 -8.64
CA LEU A 109 17.42 -0.22 -8.52
C LEU A 109 16.60 -0.23 -9.83
N VAL A 110 16.40 0.91 -10.49
CA VAL A 110 15.75 0.96 -11.82
C VAL A 110 16.52 0.13 -12.84
N GLU A 111 17.83 0.30 -12.91
CA GLU A 111 18.67 -0.47 -13.84
C GLU A 111 18.68 -1.97 -13.53
N ALA A 112 18.65 -2.35 -12.25
CA ALA A 112 18.50 -3.73 -11.84
C ALA A 112 17.16 -4.33 -12.30
N VAL A 113 16.05 -3.61 -12.16
CA VAL A 113 14.73 -4.05 -12.65
C VAL A 113 14.73 -4.16 -14.17
N ARG A 114 15.27 -3.15 -14.87
CA ARG A 114 15.38 -3.11 -16.34
C ARG A 114 16.20 -4.28 -16.85
N LYS A 115 17.36 -4.57 -16.26
CA LYS A 115 18.23 -5.69 -16.64
C LYS A 115 17.63 -7.05 -16.28
N GLY A 116 16.96 -7.15 -15.14
CA GLY A 116 16.42 -8.41 -14.63
C GLY A 116 15.16 -8.88 -15.35
N PHE A 117 14.20 -7.98 -15.55
CA PHE A 117 12.87 -8.31 -16.08
C PHE A 117 12.45 -7.47 -17.29
N GLY A 118 13.11 -6.34 -17.55
CA GLY A 118 12.83 -5.49 -18.71
C GLY A 118 11.50 -4.72 -18.64
N ARG A 119 10.71 -4.89 -17.57
CA ARG A 119 9.42 -4.24 -17.36
C ARG A 119 9.11 -4.03 -15.88
N LEU A 120 8.18 -3.13 -15.60
CA LEU A 120 7.57 -2.98 -14.29
C LEU A 120 6.10 -2.62 -14.45
N ASP A 121 5.20 -3.34 -13.77
CA ASP A 121 3.76 -3.11 -13.82
C ASP A 121 3.25 -2.39 -12.57
N VAL A 122 3.83 -2.69 -11.42
CA VAL A 122 3.46 -2.08 -10.14
C VAL A 122 4.70 -1.72 -9.33
N LEU A 123 4.77 -0.46 -8.93
CA LEU A 123 5.69 0.02 -7.90
C LEU A 123 4.93 0.19 -6.57
N VAL A 124 5.22 -0.67 -5.60
CA VAL A 124 4.72 -0.53 -4.23
C VAL A 124 5.72 0.27 -3.41
N ILE A 125 5.34 1.51 -3.09
CA ILE A 125 6.10 2.41 -2.21
C ILE A 125 5.69 2.11 -0.77
N ASN A 126 6.36 1.13 -0.15
CA ASN A 126 6.08 0.71 1.23
C ASN A 126 7.19 1.08 2.21
N ALA A 127 8.42 1.32 1.75
CA ALA A 127 9.54 1.70 2.60
C ALA A 127 9.15 2.91 3.46
N GLY A 128 9.20 2.71 4.77
CA GLY A 128 8.71 3.67 5.73
C GLY A 128 9.34 3.45 7.10
N SER A 129 9.39 4.50 7.90
CA SER A 129 9.87 4.46 9.27
C SER A 129 8.94 5.26 10.14
N SER A 130 8.57 4.70 11.29
CA SER A 130 7.98 5.43 12.40
C SER A 130 9.04 5.57 13.50
N THR A 131 9.10 6.72 14.15
CA THR A 131 9.88 6.94 15.37
C THR A 131 9.06 6.58 16.60
N ALA A 132 9.75 6.44 17.75
CA ALA A 132 9.14 6.43 19.08
C ALA A 132 8.54 7.81 19.48
N LEU A 133 8.03 8.57 18.50
CA LEU A 133 7.10 9.68 18.73
C LEU A 133 5.71 9.15 19.11
N THR A 134 5.62 7.93 19.64
CA THR A 134 4.39 7.33 20.17
C THR A 134 4.57 6.80 21.59
N GLU A 135 5.79 6.88 22.16
CA GLU A 135 6.01 6.58 23.58
C GLU A 135 5.46 7.74 24.42
N VAL A 136 4.24 7.55 24.91
CA VAL A 136 3.60 8.46 25.85
C VAL A 136 4.24 8.24 27.22
N ARG A 137 4.76 9.32 27.84
CA ARG A 137 5.20 9.27 29.24
C ARG A 137 4.00 9.34 30.17
N GLU A 138 3.94 8.46 31.17
CA GLU A 138 3.06 8.68 32.31
C GLU A 138 3.60 9.84 33.16
N GLY A 139 2.81 10.91 33.31
CA GLY A 139 2.95 11.85 34.42
C GLY A 139 3.40 13.30 34.16
N GLY A 140 3.77 13.75 32.95
CA GLY A 140 4.16 15.17 32.79
C GLY A 140 4.52 15.69 31.39
N LEU A 141 4.28 17.01 31.16
CA LEU A 141 4.07 17.72 29.87
C LEU A 141 3.16 16.93 28.92
N LYS A 142 1.91 16.77 29.39
CA LYS A 142 1.10 15.55 29.41
C LYS A 142 0.57 14.92 28.11
N ASP A 143 0.88 15.42 26.90
CA ASP A 143 0.37 14.83 25.64
C ASP A 143 1.40 14.71 24.51
N TRP A 144 2.66 15.16 24.72
CA TRP A 144 3.66 15.16 23.64
C TRP A 144 4.53 13.90 23.71
N PRO A 145 4.79 13.24 22.57
CA PRO A 145 5.58 12.02 22.57
C PRO A 145 7.02 12.20 23.04
N ARG A 146 7.57 11.22 23.75
CA ARG A 146 8.94 11.25 24.28
C ARG A 146 9.99 11.63 23.22
N GLY A 147 9.86 11.07 22.02
CA GLY A 147 10.79 11.38 20.92
C GLY A 147 10.78 12.84 20.46
N MET A 148 9.73 13.64 20.76
CA MET A 148 9.72 15.07 20.42
C MET A 148 10.50 15.91 21.44
N ILE A 149 10.62 15.42 22.67
CA ILE A 149 11.31 16.11 23.77
C ILE A 149 12.77 15.69 23.84
N GLU A 150 13.02 14.38 23.67
CA GLU A 150 14.34 13.76 23.93
C GLU A 150 15.00 13.21 22.67
N GLY A 151 14.29 13.21 21.54
CA GLY A 151 14.82 12.67 20.29
C GLY A 151 15.89 13.56 19.67
N PRO A 152 16.77 12.99 18.82
CA PRO A 152 17.73 13.79 18.10
C PRO A 152 17.05 14.76 17.15
N SER A 153 17.61 15.96 17.01
CA SER A 153 17.01 17.06 16.23
C SER A 153 16.85 16.75 14.74
N ASN A 154 17.59 15.78 14.21
CA ASN A 154 17.52 15.35 12.81
C ASN A 154 16.49 14.25 12.54
N GLU A 155 15.74 13.77 13.55
CA GLU A 155 14.72 12.72 13.34
C GLU A 155 13.61 13.18 12.39
N LEU A 156 13.18 14.43 12.48
CA LEU A 156 12.17 14.97 11.57
C LEU A 156 12.67 14.93 10.12
N GLU A 157 13.92 15.37 9.88
CA GLU A 157 14.55 15.34 8.56
C GLU A 157 14.65 13.90 8.04
N ARG A 158 15.09 12.96 8.89
CA ARG A 158 15.18 11.54 8.56
C ARG A 158 13.81 10.96 8.16
N LEU A 159 12.77 11.22 8.94
CA LEU A 159 11.41 10.76 8.65
C LEU A 159 10.86 11.37 7.37
N TRP A 160 11.14 12.66 7.14
CA TRP A 160 10.74 13.33 5.90
C TRP A 160 11.44 12.70 4.69
N LYS A 161 12.75 12.43 4.80
CA LYS A 161 13.50 11.75 3.74
C LYS A 161 12.91 10.37 3.41
N ILE A 162 12.62 9.57 4.43
CA ILE A 162 12.14 8.19 4.23
C ILE A 162 10.66 8.14 3.80
N ASN A 163 9.78 8.88 4.46
CA ASN A 163 8.33 8.74 4.25
C ASN A 163 7.77 9.67 3.18
N VAL A 164 8.48 10.75 2.83
CA VAL A 164 8.02 11.77 1.87
C VAL A 164 8.93 11.80 0.65
N ASN A 165 10.21 12.12 0.82
CA ASN A 165 11.11 12.30 -0.33
C ASN A 165 11.33 10.98 -1.09
N ALA A 166 11.48 9.86 -0.39
CA ALA A 166 11.65 8.56 -1.04
C ALA A 166 10.48 8.20 -1.97
N ALA A 167 9.25 8.58 -1.59
CA ALA A 167 8.09 8.36 -2.46
C ALA A 167 8.22 9.17 -3.75
N PHE A 168 8.72 10.41 -3.68
CA PHE A 168 9.02 11.21 -4.86
C PHE A 168 10.15 10.59 -5.68
N LEU A 169 11.28 10.22 -5.09
CA LEU A 169 12.43 9.64 -5.79
C LEU A 169 12.06 8.36 -6.53
N LEU A 170 11.38 7.43 -5.85
CA LEU A 170 10.92 6.19 -6.46
C LEU A 170 10.01 6.47 -7.65
N GLN A 171 9.03 7.38 -7.52
CA GLN A 171 8.19 7.76 -8.65
C GLN A 171 9.00 8.41 -9.77
N HIS A 172 9.81 9.41 -9.46
CA HIS A 172 10.60 10.16 -10.44
C HIS A 172 11.44 9.25 -11.33
N TYR A 173 12.13 8.28 -10.74
CA TYR A 173 13.03 7.40 -11.48
C TYR A 173 12.34 6.18 -12.11
N PHE A 174 11.26 5.66 -11.52
CA PHE A 174 10.54 4.51 -12.09
C PHE A 174 9.46 4.89 -13.10
N LEU A 175 8.95 6.12 -13.08
CA LEU A 175 7.90 6.56 -14.02
C LEU A 175 8.27 6.33 -15.48
N PRO A 176 9.50 6.64 -15.96
CA PRO A 176 9.90 6.33 -17.33
C PRO A 176 9.79 4.83 -17.67
N LEU A 177 10.30 3.95 -16.79
CA LEU A 177 10.22 2.49 -17.01
C LEU A 177 8.76 1.99 -16.96
N LEU A 178 7.95 2.54 -16.05
CA LEU A 178 6.52 2.26 -16.01
C LEU A 178 5.88 2.68 -17.33
N GLU A 179 6.06 3.92 -17.79
CA GLU A 179 5.50 4.44 -19.05
C GLU A 179 5.92 3.61 -20.27
N GLU A 180 7.18 3.18 -20.35
CA GLU A 180 7.69 2.34 -21.43
C GLU A 180 7.00 0.96 -21.49
N THR A 181 6.55 0.43 -20.35
CA THR A 181 6.07 -0.95 -20.24
C THR A 181 4.60 -1.10 -19.85
N ARG A 182 3.91 0.02 -19.66
CA ARG A 182 2.51 0.10 -19.22
C ARG A 182 1.53 -0.28 -20.33
N ASP A 183 1.22 -1.57 -20.42
CA ASP A 183 0.10 -2.11 -21.20
C ASP A 183 -1.18 -2.32 -20.36
N VAL A 184 -1.06 -2.15 -19.03
CA VAL A 184 -2.14 -2.31 -18.04
C VAL A 184 -2.18 -1.11 -17.09
N LEU A 185 -3.33 -0.92 -16.42
CA LEU A 185 -3.57 0.26 -15.57
C LEU A 185 -3.38 1.59 -16.32
N ILE A 186 -3.71 1.65 -17.61
CA ILE A 186 -3.48 2.80 -18.51
C ILE A 186 -4.45 3.97 -18.31
N ASP A 187 -5.25 3.95 -17.24
CA ASP A 187 -6.27 4.96 -17.00
C ASP A 187 -5.65 6.36 -16.84
N SER A 188 -6.22 7.33 -17.54
CA SER A 188 -5.85 8.74 -17.41
C SER A 188 -6.32 9.29 -16.05
N PRO A 189 -5.56 10.22 -15.43
CA PRO A 189 -6.05 10.99 -14.29
C PRO A 189 -7.42 11.65 -14.53
N SER A 190 -7.74 11.98 -15.79
CA SER A 190 -9.04 12.52 -16.19
C SER A 190 -10.20 11.56 -15.92
N LEU A 191 -9.98 10.24 -15.95
CA LEU A 191 -11.03 9.26 -15.66
C LEU A 191 -11.49 9.38 -14.21
N CYS A 192 -10.54 9.32 -13.26
CA CYS A 192 -10.83 9.49 -11.84
C CYS A 192 -11.40 10.89 -11.54
N GLY A 193 -10.84 11.93 -12.16
CA GLY A 193 -11.32 13.30 -12.03
C GLY A 193 -12.78 13.46 -12.51
N GLY A 194 -13.10 12.92 -13.68
CA GLY A 194 -14.46 12.93 -14.23
C GLY A 194 -15.44 12.14 -13.37
N PHE A 195 -15.04 10.98 -12.86
CA PHE A 195 -15.85 10.16 -11.96
C PHE A 195 -16.14 10.90 -10.64
N LEU A 196 -15.16 11.59 -10.06
CA LEU A 196 -15.33 12.42 -8.87
C LEU A 196 -16.25 13.62 -9.10
N VAL A 197 -16.08 14.35 -10.21
CA VAL A 197 -16.99 15.45 -10.59
C VAL A 197 -18.41 14.92 -10.76
N TRP A 198 -18.58 13.77 -11.42
CA TRP A 198 -19.88 13.14 -11.54
C TRP A 198 -20.45 12.82 -10.16
N LEU A 199 -19.71 12.12 -9.29
CA LEU A 199 -20.13 11.74 -7.92
C LEU A 199 -20.56 12.95 -7.07
N THR A 200 -19.85 14.07 -7.20
CA THR A 200 -20.05 15.28 -6.38
C THR A 200 -21.10 16.23 -6.94
N LYS A 201 -21.49 16.10 -8.21
CA LYS A 201 -22.52 16.94 -8.85
C LYS A 201 -23.86 16.95 -8.13
N GLU A 202 -24.24 15.83 -7.50
CA GLU A 202 -25.48 15.68 -6.73
C GLU A 202 -25.35 14.56 -5.70
N LYS A 203 -26.17 14.62 -4.64
CA LYS A 203 -26.15 13.60 -3.59
C LYS A 203 -26.80 12.30 -4.07
N ARG A 204 -26.00 11.24 -4.19
CA ARG A 204 -26.46 9.90 -4.59
C ARG A 204 -26.49 8.95 -3.40
N GLN A 205 -27.52 9.05 -2.57
CA GLN A 205 -27.63 8.24 -1.33
C GLN A 205 -27.57 6.72 -1.59
N TRP A 206 -28.07 6.26 -2.73
CA TRP A 206 -28.07 4.84 -3.10
C TRP A 206 -26.67 4.26 -3.35
N LEU A 207 -25.65 5.10 -3.56
CA LEU A 207 -24.24 4.70 -3.66
C LEU A 207 -23.52 4.70 -2.30
N SER A 208 -24.15 5.20 -1.24
CA SER A 208 -23.52 5.30 0.08
C SER A 208 -23.09 3.92 0.59
N GLY A 209 -21.84 3.84 1.08
CA GLY A 209 -21.26 2.60 1.61
C GLY A 209 -20.96 1.53 0.55
N ARG A 210 -20.93 1.89 -0.73
CA ARG A 210 -20.59 0.97 -1.83
C ARG A 210 -19.23 1.30 -2.43
N TYR A 211 -18.50 0.26 -2.80
CA TYR A 211 -17.29 0.33 -3.59
C TYR A 211 -17.62 0.67 -5.04
N LEU A 212 -16.93 1.66 -5.59
CA LEU A 212 -17.10 2.08 -6.98
C LEU A 212 -15.74 2.14 -7.65
N ASP A 213 -15.70 1.64 -8.87
CA ASP A 213 -14.53 1.67 -9.73
C ASP A 213 -14.75 2.75 -10.79
N ALA A 214 -13.81 3.69 -10.91
CA ALA A 214 -13.92 4.82 -11.83
C ALA A 214 -13.97 4.39 -13.31
N ARG A 215 -13.61 3.14 -13.63
CA ARG A 215 -13.71 2.55 -14.97
C ARG A 215 -15.13 2.17 -15.37
N TRP A 216 -16.10 2.26 -14.46
CA TRP A 216 -17.50 2.00 -14.81
C TRP A 216 -18.04 3.10 -15.73
N ASP A 217 -18.63 2.67 -16.85
CA ASP A 217 -19.46 3.53 -17.67
C ASP A 217 -20.66 4.04 -16.85
N ILE A 218 -20.80 5.36 -16.74
CA ILE A 218 -21.79 6.00 -15.88
C ILE A 218 -23.24 5.67 -16.28
N PRO A 219 -23.64 5.75 -17.57
CA PRO A 219 -24.95 5.25 -18.00
C PRO A 219 -25.22 3.80 -17.59
N THR A 220 -24.23 2.92 -17.73
CA THR A 220 -24.33 1.52 -17.30
C THR A 220 -24.48 1.38 -15.78
N LEU A 221 -23.73 2.16 -14.99
CA LEU A 221 -23.88 2.19 -13.54
C LEU A 221 -25.29 2.64 -13.13
N LEU A 222 -25.83 3.67 -13.80
CA LEU A 222 -27.15 4.21 -13.54
C LEU A 222 -28.27 3.23 -13.92
N SER A 223 -28.15 2.53 -15.05
CA SER A 223 -29.14 1.52 -15.47
C SER A 223 -29.19 0.33 -14.50
N LYS A 224 -28.10 0.05 -13.79
CA LYS A 224 -28.00 -0.99 -12.76
C LYS A 224 -28.48 -0.54 -11.38
N LYS A 225 -28.94 0.70 -11.20
CA LYS A 225 -29.34 1.25 -9.89
C LYS A 225 -30.33 0.34 -9.15
N GLU A 226 -31.42 -0.06 -9.79
CA GLU A 226 -32.46 -0.88 -9.15
C GLU A 226 -31.92 -2.24 -8.72
N GLU A 227 -31.15 -2.90 -9.59
CA GLU A 227 -30.46 -4.15 -9.29
C GLU A 227 -29.50 -4.01 -8.10
N ILE A 228 -28.64 -2.98 -8.13
CA ILE A 228 -27.65 -2.71 -7.09
C ILE A 228 -28.34 -2.45 -5.74
N THR A 229 -29.44 -1.70 -5.74
CA THR A 229 -30.16 -1.39 -4.50
C THR A 229 -30.99 -2.55 -3.97
N SER A 230 -31.68 -3.28 -4.85
CA SER A 230 -32.59 -4.38 -4.45
C SER A 230 -31.83 -5.61 -3.95
N LYS A 231 -30.69 -5.93 -4.58
CA LYS A 231 -29.80 -7.02 -4.18
C LYS A 231 -28.69 -6.56 -3.22
N ASP A 232 -28.67 -5.26 -2.92
CA ASP A 232 -27.68 -4.61 -2.06
C ASP A 232 -26.21 -4.93 -2.42
N LEU A 233 -25.93 -4.84 -3.73
CA LEU A 233 -24.63 -5.13 -4.36
C LEU A 233 -23.63 -3.99 -4.18
N LEU A 234 -22.40 -4.24 -4.60
CA LEU A 234 -21.25 -3.32 -4.55
C LEU A 234 -20.91 -2.83 -3.14
N LYS A 235 -21.59 -3.32 -2.12
CA LYS A 235 -21.09 -3.20 -0.77
C LYS A 235 -19.86 -4.07 -0.64
N LEU A 236 -18.81 -3.47 -0.10
CA LEU A 236 -17.79 -4.24 0.60
C LEU A 236 -18.47 -4.82 1.83
N ARG A 237 -19.07 -6.00 1.64
CA ARG A 237 -19.53 -6.83 2.74
C ARG A 237 -18.43 -7.81 3.03
N MET A 238 -18.11 -7.90 4.29
CA MET A 238 -17.21 -8.91 4.78
C MET A 238 -18.05 -10.19 4.93
N ALA A 239 -17.61 -11.28 4.31
CA ALA A 239 -18.32 -12.56 4.37
C ALA A 239 -17.98 -13.22 5.71
N LEU A 240 -19.00 -13.38 6.55
CA LEU A 240 -18.91 -14.08 7.83
C LEU A 240 -19.30 -15.54 7.58
N ASP A 241 -18.35 -16.46 7.77
CA ASP A 241 -18.63 -17.87 8.02
C ASP A 241 -18.73 -18.11 9.54
#